data_AF-A0A8R2B7J3-F1
#
_entry.id   AF-A0A8R2B7J3-F1
#
_cell.length_a   1.000
_cell.length_b   1.000
_cell.length_c   1.000
_cell.angle_alpha   90.00
_cell.angle_beta   90.00
_cell.angle_gamma   90.00
#
_symmetry.space_group_name_H-M   'P 1'
#
loop_
_entity.id
_entity.type
_entity.pdbx_description
1 polymer ?
#
loop_
_entity_poly.entity_id
_entity_poly.type
_entity_poly.pdbx_seq_one_letter_code
_entity_poly.pdbx_strand_id
1 'polypeptide(L)'
;MSEAAVVSWSGRRSQARCMGDVEVCRSSGGQVWPILGSIYNFTEVFIIGIYYGQTKKPDDSNLFLEDFIAEAKELVENGVIFNNNLYRCVLKMLCADAPAKAFVLNVKSHSGYSSCTKCNEKGEYQNRRIAFSDKPSRLRTDEDFINKTSEGYHLGTSCLENIPQFALVSHVPLDYQHLLCLGVIKKLINLWLCDALKVRLPFRKSK
;
A
#
# COMPACT_ATOMS: atom_id res chain seq x y z
N MET A 1 11.11 13.06 21.99
CA MET A 1 9.96 12.36 21.37
C MET A 1 10.37 11.99 19.96
N SER A 2 10.19 10.73 19.54
CA SER A 2 10.46 10.30 18.18
C SER A 2 9.28 10.67 17.29
N GLU A 3 9.50 11.50 16.29
CA GLU A 3 8.47 11.83 15.29
C GLU A 3 8.44 10.73 14.24
N ALA A 4 7.25 10.22 13.99
CA ALA A 4 7.03 9.06 13.13
C ALA A 4 6.40 9.52 11.82
N ALA A 5 7.00 9.23 10.67
CA ALA A 5 6.39 9.54 9.38
C ALA A 5 5.52 8.38 8.90
N VAL A 6 4.30 8.68 8.43
CA VAL A 6 3.42 7.77 7.69
C VAL A 6 3.52 8.17 6.23
N VAL A 7 3.98 7.25 5.37
CA VAL A 7 4.06 7.52 3.93
C VAL A 7 2.94 6.77 3.23
N SER A 8 2.13 7.48 2.45
CA SER A 8 1.02 6.90 1.70
C SER A 8 1.21 7.04 0.19
N TRP A 9 0.83 5.99 -0.53
CA TRP A 9 0.96 5.87 -1.98
C TRP A 9 -0.38 5.58 -2.61
N SER A 10 -0.78 6.36 -3.61
CA SER A 10 -1.95 6.06 -4.43
C SER A 10 -1.58 6.04 -5.91
N GLY A 11 -1.45 4.84 -6.48
CA GLY A 11 -1.35 4.66 -7.93
C GLY A 11 -2.72 4.30 -8.50
N ARG A 12 -3.53 5.27 -8.96
CA ARG A 12 -4.77 4.95 -9.69
C ARG A 12 -4.91 5.73 -10.99
N ARG A 13 -5.24 4.99 -12.06
CA ARG A 13 -5.95 5.52 -13.24
C ARG A 13 -7.27 6.11 -12.77
N SER A 14 -7.43 7.42 -12.95
CA SER A 14 -8.69 8.15 -13.09
C SER A 14 -9.97 7.39 -12.67
N GLN A 15 -10.11 7.14 -11.37
CA GLN A 15 -11.38 7.03 -10.63
C GLN A 15 -11.05 6.96 -9.12
N ALA A 16 -10.88 8.13 -8.51
CA ALA A 16 -10.86 8.29 -7.06
C ALA A 16 -12.14 9.03 -6.63
N ARG A 17 -12.91 8.42 -5.72
CA ARG A 17 -13.82 9.14 -4.82
C ARG A 17 -13.36 8.85 -3.38
N CYS A 18 -13.14 9.95 -2.65
CA CYS A 18 -12.95 10.14 -1.20
C CYS A 18 -11.57 9.73 -0.65
N MET A 19 -10.81 10.57 0.09
CA MET A 19 -11.09 11.79 0.87
C MET A 19 -9.83 12.69 0.87
N GLY A 20 -9.97 14.01 0.65
CA GLY A 20 -8.88 15.00 0.63
C GLY A 20 -8.44 15.35 -0.78
N ASP A 21 -8.95 16.47 -1.31
CA ASP A 21 -8.93 16.84 -2.71
C ASP A 21 -7.54 17.18 -3.26
N VAL A 22 -7.05 16.33 -4.18
CA VAL A 22 -6.28 16.77 -5.35
C VAL A 22 -6.92 16.09 -6.57
N GLU A 23 -7.81 16.80 -7.25
CA GLU A 23 -8.32 16.39 -8.55
C GLU A 23 -7.22 16.56 -9.60
N VAL A 24 -6.57 15.47 -10.01
CA VAL A 24 -5.76 15.48 -11.24
C VAL A 24 -6.60 15.00 -12.41
N CYS A 25 -7.03 15.97 -13.22
CA CYS A 25 -7.42 15.90 -14.64
C CYS A 25 -8.25 14.70 -15.12
N ARG A 26 -9.53 14.95 -15.39
CA ARG A 26 -10.51 13.98 -15.92
C ARG A 26 -10.34 13.57 -17.40
N SER A 27 -9.27 13.94 -18.11
CA SER A 27 -9.24 13.80 -19.59
C SER A 27 -7.91 13.41 -20.25
N SER A 28 -6.80 13.24 -19.54
CA SER A 28 -5.56 12.72 -20.14
C SER A 28 -5.30 11.29 -19.66
N GLY A 29 -4.74 10.42 -20.52
CA GLY A 29 -4.29 9.08 -20.12
C GLY A 29 -3.11 9.06 -19.13
N GLY A 30 -2.75 10.23 -18.58
CA GLY A 30 -1.67 10.46 -17.65
C GLY A 30 -1.90 9.78 -16.31
N GLN A 31 -0.80 9.40 -15.67
CA GLN A 31 -0.78 8.79 -14.35
C GLN A 31 0.11 9.63 -13.45
N VAL A 32 -0.40 9.93 -12.26
CA VAL A 32 0.34 10.62 -11.20
C VAL A 32 0.59 9.62 -10.08
N TRP A 33 1.83 9.59 -9.63
CA TRP A 33 2.29 8.76 -8.53
C TRP A 33 2.91 9.66 -7.46
N PRO A 34 2.09 10.16 -6.52
CA PRO A 34 2.58 10.99 -5.44
C PRO A 34 3.18 10.13 -4.33
N ILE A 35 4.28 10.62 -3.76
CA ILE A 35 4.81 10.25 -2.45
C ILE A 35 4.19 11.23 -1.46
N LEU A 36 3.32 10.75 -0.58
CA LEU A 36 2.69 11.60 0.44
C LEU A 36 3.24 11.24 1.81
N GLY A 37 3.53 12.25 2.62
CA GLY A 37 3.98 12.13 4.00
C GLY A 37 2.96 12.69 4.98
N SER A 38 2.96 12.16 6.20
CA SER A 38 2.25 12.70 7.34
C SER A 38 3.04 12.44 8.61
N ILE A 39 3.00 13.37 9.56
CA ILE A 39 3.63 13.20 10.87
C ILE A 39 2.64 12.49 11.78
N TYR A 40 3.10 11.49 12.53
CA TYR A 40 2.27 10.71 13.43
C TYR A 40 1.64 11.60 14.50
N ASN A 41 0.35 11.41 14.74
CA ASN A 41 -0.52 12.25 15.57
C ASN A 41 -0.89 13.63 14.98
N PHE A 42 -0.45 13.92 13.76
CA PHE A 42 -0.94 15.05 12.98
C PHE A 42 -1.93 14.56 11.93
N THR A 43 -2.81 15.46 11.49
CA THR A 43 -3.83 15.16 10.47
C THR A 43 -3.41 15.62 9.09
N GLU A 44 -2.39 16.45 9.04
CA GLU A 44 -1.85 17.07 7.87
C GLU A 44 -1.09 16.04 7.02
N VAL A 45 -1.40 16.05 5.74
CA VAL A 45 -0.71 15.28 4.71
C VAL A 45 -0.01 16.28 3.80
N PHE A 46 1.26 16.04 3.51
CA PHE A 46 2.06 16.86 2.63
C PHE A 46 2.66 16.01 1.51
N ILE A 47 3.04 16.68 0.43
CA ILE A 47 3.67 16.03 -0.72
C ILE A 47 5.18 15.98 -0.48
N ILE A 48 5.76 14.79 -0.57
CA ILE A 48 7.21 14.59 -0.54
C ILE A 48 7.75 14.64 -1.97
N GLY A 49 7.06 13.98 -2.92
CA GLY A 49 7.47 13.92 -4.31
C GLY A 49 6.32 13.54 -5.22
N ILE A 50 6.45 13.85 -6.52
CA ILE A 50 5.45 13.50 -7.51
C ILE A 50 6.14 12.98 -8.76
N TYR A 51 5.78 11.79 -9.20
CA TYR A 51 6.04 11.33 -10.55
C TYR A 51 4.82 11.55 -11.45
N TYR A 52 5.07 12.06 -12.66
CA TYR A 52 4.08 12.18 -13.72
C TYR A 52 4.53 11.37 -14.93
N GLY A 53 3.67 10.49 -15.41
CA GLY A 53 3.88 9.73 -16.64
C GLY A 53 2.68 9.85 -17.57
N GLN A 54 2.90 10.23 -18.84
CA GLN A 54 1.80 10.48 -19.79
C GLN A 54 0.94 9.23 -20.09
N THR A 55 1.53 8.03 -20.01
CA THR A 55 0.84 6.77 -20.32
C THR A 55 1.23 5.60 -19.41
N LYS A 56 2.34 5.72 -18.67
CA LYS A 56 2.92 4.64 -17.88
C LYS A 56 3.15 5.08 -16.43
N LYS A 57 3.07 4.10 -15.53
CA LYS A 57 3.65 4.18 -14.19
C LYS A 57 5.19 4.17 -14.30
N PRO A 58 5.92 4.52 -13.23
CA PRO A 58 7.36 4.33 -13.21
C PRO A 58 7.70 2.87 -13.54
N ASP A 59 8.69 2.67 -14.41
CA ASP A 59 9.08 1.33 -14.86
C ASP A 59 9.84 0.57 -13.75
N ASP A 60 10.66 1.29 -12.99
CA ASP A 60 11.48 0.77 -11.90
C ASP A 60 11.07 1.45 -10.57
N SER A 61 10.75 0.66 -9.55
CA SER A 61 10.38 1.19 -8.24
C SER A 61 11.56 1.72 -7.45
N ASN A 62 12.76 1.17 -7.63
CA ASN A 62 13.96 1.62 -6.94
C ASN A 62 14.44 2.98 -7.46
N LEU A 63 14.42 3.19 -8.78
CA LEU A 63 14.72 4.50 -9.36
C LEU A 63 13.68 5.55 -8.95
N PHE A 64 12.41 5.16 -8.91
CA PHE A 64 11.33 6.05 -8.49
C PHE A 64 11.45 6.50 -7.01
N LEU A 65 12.02 5.66 -6.17
CA LEU A 65 12.15 5.90 -4.73
C LEU A 65 13.52 6.45 -4.31
N GLU A 66 14.48 6.54 -5.22
CA GLU A 66 15.89 6.80 -4.91
C GLU A 66 16.09 8.03 -4.00
N ASP A 67 15.58 9.18 -4.41
CA ASP A 67 15.68 10.43 -3.65
C ASP A 67 14.99 10.30 -2.28
N PHE A 68 13.80 9.70 -2.23
CA PHE A 68 13.07 9.47 -0.99
C PHE A 68 13.84 8.57 -0.02
N ILE A 69 14.47 7.49 -0.51
CA ILE A 69 15.26 6.60 0.34
C ILE A 69 16.48 7.32 0.89
N ALA A 70 17.15 8.14 0.07
CA ALA A 70 18.32 8.89 0.52
C ALA A 70 17.96 9.85 1.66
N GLU A 71 16.92 10.66 1.50
CA GLU A 71 16.44 11.58 2.53
C GLU A 71 15.91 10.84 3.77
N ALA A 72 15.13 9.77 3.57
CA ALA A 72 14.58 9.00 4.68
C ALA A 72 15.68 8.35 5.54
N LYS A 73 16.76 7.86 4.93
CA LYS A 73 17.93 7.35 5.66
C LYS A 73 18.58 8.44 6.49
N GLU A 74 18.85 9.60 5.89
CA GLU A 74 19.47 10.72 6.58
C GLU A 74 18.63 11.16 7.79
N LEU A 75 17.31 11.27 7.60
CA LEU A 75 16.38 11.62 8.67
C LEU A 75 16.37 10.59 9.81
N VAL A 76 16.42 9.29 9.49
CA VAL A 76 16.40 8.23 10.51
C VAL A 76 17.72 8.17 11.29
N GLU A 77 18.86 8.38 10.62
CA GLU A 77 20.19 8.28 11.24
C GLU A 77 20.56 9.56 12.01
N ASN A 78 20.33 10.72 11.41
CA ASN A 78 20.78 12.01 11.95
C ASN A 78 19.67 12.77 12.68
N GLY A 79 18.39 12.44 12.44
CA GLY A 79 17.27 13.20 12.97
C GLY A 79 17.12 14.59 12.35
N VAL A 80 16.32 15.44 13.00
CA VAL A 80 16.09 16.83 12.60
C VAL A 80 16.41 17.75 13.77
N ILE A 81 17.13 18.84 13.51
CA ILE A 81 17.40 19.87 14.52
C ILE A 81 16.36 20.99 14.37
N PHE A 82 15.60 21.24 15.42
CA PHE A 82 14.62 22.32 15.47
C PHE A 82 14.67 23.03 16.84
N ASN A 83 14.78 24.36 16.84
CA ASN A 83 14.97 25.16 18.06
C ASN A 83 16.09 24.64 18.98
N ASN A 84 17.27 24.32 18.40
CA ASN A 84 18.42 23.72 19.08
C ASN A 84 18.17 22.35 19.74
N ASN A 85 17.02 21.73 19.51
CA ASN A 85 16.72 20.39 20.00
C ASN A 85 16.83 19.38 18.86
N LEU A 86 17.45 18.23 19.14
CA LEU A 86 17.54 17.11 18.21
C LEU A 86 16.32 16.20 18.35
N TYR A 87 15.58 16.03 17.26
CA TYR A 87 14.43 15.13 17.15
C TYR A 87 14.84 13.91 16.35
N ARG A 88 14.70 12.73 16.95
CA ARG A 88 14.92 11.47 16.24
C ARG A 88 13.70 11.17 15.38
N CYS A 89 13.91 10.86 14.11
CA CYS A 89 12.85 10.51 13.19
C CYS A 89 12.84 9.00 12.95
N VAL A 90 11.65 8.43 12.77
CA VAL A 90 11.49 7.03 12.36
C VAL A 90 10.40 6.94 11.30
N LEU A 91 10.59 6.09 10.30
CA LEU A 91 9.52 5.76 9.37
C LEU A 91 8.60 4.75 10.03
N LYS A 92 7.36 5.14 10.35
CA LYS A 92 6.46 4.29 11.14
C LYS A 92 5.71 3.28 10.29
N MET A 93 5.19 3.71 9.15
CA MET A 93 4.46 2.83 8.26
C MET A 93 4.42 3.33 6.83
N LEU A 94 4.31 2.40 5.90
CA LEU A 94 4.03 2.67 4.49
C LEU A 94 2.66 2.10 4.13
N CYS A 95 1.73 2.99 3.79
CA CYS A 95 0.38 2.66 3.35
C CYS A 95 0.29 2.70 1.83
N ALA A 96 -0.18 1.61 1.23
CA ALA A 96 -0.37 1.54 -0.20
C ALA A 96 -1.47 0.52 -0.54
N ASP A 97 -2.20 0.78 -1.61
CA ASP A 97 -3.07 -0.22 -2.21
C ASP A 97 -2.28 -1.43 -2.72
N ALA A 98 -2.98 -2.53 -3.03
CA ALA A 98 -2.29 -3.78 -3.32
C ALA A 98 -1.33 -3.72 -4.54
N PRO A 99 -1.69 -3.05 -5.67
CA PRO A 99 -0.77 -2.86 -6.79
C PRO A 99 0.43 -1.97 -6.48
N ALA A 100 0.25 -0.81 -5.84
CA ALA A 100 1.37 0.08 -5.51
C ALA A 100 2.30 -0.57 -4.48
N LYS A 101 1.74 -1.28 -3.49
CA LYS A 101 2.50 -2.04 -2.50
C LYS A 101 3.38 -3.10 -3.13
N ALA A 102 2.82 -3.90 -4.03
CA ALA A 102 3.60 -4.93 -4.74
C ALA A 102 4.75 -4.30 -5.55
N PHE A 103 4.50 -3.14 -6.15
CA PHE A 103 5.48 -2.40 -6.92
C PHE A 103 6.63 -1.87 -6.05
N VAL A 104 6.35 -1.13 -4.96
CA VAL A 104 7.39 -0.55 -4.10
C VAL A 104 8.18 -1.61 -3.33
N LEU A 105 7.54 -2.72 -2.94
CA LEU A 105 8.20 -3.84 -2.27
C LEU A 105 8.93 -4.78 -3.25
N ASN A 106 8.74 -4.61 -4.56
CA ASN A 106 9.28 -5.50 -5.59
C ASN A 106 8.89 -6.98 -5.36
N VAL A 107 7.61 -7.20 -5.06
CA VAL A 107 7.01 -8.51 -4.78
C VAL A 107 5.89 -8.82 -5.75
N LYS A 108 5.45 -10.07 -5.76
CA LYS A 108 4.38 -10.56 -6.63
C LYS A 108 3.10 -9.77 -6.42
N SER A 109 2.51 -9.31 -7.52
CA SER A 109 1.22 -8.61 -7.53
C SER A 109 0.13 -9.46 -6.89
N HIS A 110 -0.88 -8.79 -6.30
CA HIS A 110 -2.07 -9.35 -5.64
C HIS A 110 -2.85 -10.42 -6.43
N SER A 111 -2.61 -10.56 -7.73
CA SER A 111 -3.21 -11.57 -8.60
C SER A 111 -2.35 -12.83 -8.79
N GLY A 112 -1.20 -12.93 -8.11
CA GLY A 112 -0.31 -14.08 -8.19
C GLY A 112 -0.56 -15.13 -7.11
N TYR A 113 -0.14 -16.37 -7.36
CA TYR A 113 -0.27 -17.49 -6.42
C TYR A 113 0.41 -17.21 -5.07
N SER A 114 1.67 -16.75 -5.08
CA SER A 114 2.41 -16.39 -3.87
C SER A 114 2.35 -14.87 -3.63
N SER A 115 1.15 -14.28 -3.49
CA SER A 115 1.00 -12.82 -3.41
C SER A 115 0.56 -12.28 -2.05
N CYS A 116 0.21 -13.13 -1.09
CA CYS A 116 -0.10 -12.66 0.25
C CYS A 116 1.13 -11.98 0.85
N THR A 117 0.98 -10.75 1.37
CA THR A 117 2.08 -9.99 1.97
C THR A 117 2.29 -10.32 3.45
N LYS A 118 1.38 -11.10 4.07
CA LYS A 118 1.36 -11.37 5.52
C LYS A 118 1.56 -12.84 5.88
N CYS A 119 1.32 -13.77 4.98
CA CYS A 119 1.57 -15.20 5.19
C CYS A 119 2.15 -15.85 3.94
N ASN A 120 2.63 -17.08 4.12
CA ASN A 120 3.26 -17.88 3.07
C ASN A 120 2.27 -18.80 2.34
N GLU A 121 0.97 -18.58 2.53
CA GLU A 121 -0.06 -19.37 1.85
C GLU A 121 0.03 -19.19 0.34
N LYS A 122 0.04 -20.32 -0.38
CA LYS A 122 -0.05 -20.33 -1.82
C LYS A 122 -1.53 -20.28 -2.21
N GLY A 123 -1.92 -19.25 -2.93
CA GLY A 123 -3.25 -19.16 -3.50
C GLY A 123 -3.48 -20.22 -4.57
N GLU A 124 -4.74 -20.48 -4.87
CA GLU A 124 -5.20 -21.39 -5.91
C GLU A 124 -6.04 -20.61 -6.93
N TYR A 125 -5.98 -21.01 -8.20
CA TYR A 125 -6.81 -20.41 -9.23
C TYR A 125 -8.21 -21.02 -9.23
N GLN A 126 -9.20 -20.22 -8.86
CA GLN A 126 -10.60 -20.63 -8.80
C GLN A 126 -11.48 -19.53 -9.42
N ASN A 127 -12.40 -19.90 -10.31
CA ASN A 127 -13.39 -18.99 -10.90
C ASN A 127 -12.80 -17.66 -11.45
N ARG A 128 -11.68 -17.76 -12.18
CA ARG A 128 -10.94 -16.61 -12.76
C ARG A 128 -10.30 -15.67 -11.74
N ARG A 129 -10.02 -16.15 -10.53
CA ARG A 129 -9.40 -15.39 -9.44
C ARG A 129 -8.42 -16.27 -8.69
N ILE A 130 -7.46 -15.65 -8.01
CA ILE A 130 -6.68 -16.35 -6.98
C ILE A 130 -7.46 -16.29 -5.68
N ALA A 131 -7.66 -17.45 -5.06
CA ALA A 131 -8.27 -17.61 -3.75
C ALA A 131 -7.24 -18.21 -2.79
N PHE A 132 -7.22 -17.73 -1.56
CA PHE A 132 -6.40 -18.30 -0.49
C PHE A 132 -7.29 -19.17 0.41
N SER A 133 -6.70 -20.20 1.00
CA SER A 133 -7.44 -21.03 1.96
C SER A 133 -7.79 -20.21 3.22
N ASP A 134 -8.84 -20.63 3.92
CA ASP A 134 -9.25 -20.10 5.21
C ASP A 134 -8.42 -20.68 6.37
N LYS A 135 -7.51 -21.62 6.08
CA LYS A 135 -6.69 -22.29 7.07
C LYS A 135 -5.55 -21.38 7.52
N PRO A 136 -5.18 -21.43 8.81
CA PRO A 136 -4.03 -20.68 9.29
C PRO A 136 -2.77 -21.17 8.58
N SER A 137 -2.03 -20.21 8.03
CA SER A 137 -0.74 -20.44 7.37
C SER A 137 0.34 -19.72 8.16
N ARG A 138 1.61 -20.10 7.93
CA ARG A 138 2.74 -19.45 8.58
C ARG A 138 2.76 -17.97 8.22
N LEU A 139 2.78 -17.11 9.24
CA LEU A 139 2.96 -15.67 9.07
C LEU A 139 4.35 -15.37 8.53
N ARG A 140 4.44 -14.40 7.63
CA ARG A 140 5.72 -13.90 7.16
C ARG A 140 6.35 -13.04 8.26
N THR A 141 7.65 -13.19 8.44
CA THR A 141 8.46 -12.37 9.36
C THR A 141 9.33 -11.41 8.56
N ASP A 142 9.82 -10.36 9.21
CA ASP A 142 10.77 -9.43 8.59
C ASP A 142 12.08 -10.13 8.21
N GLU A 143 12.60 -11.04 9.03
CA GLU A 143 13.71 -11.94 8.67
C GLU A 143 13.44 -12.78 7.42
N ASP A 144 12.24 -13.36 7.27
CA ASP A 144 11.88 -14.14 6.08
C ASP A 144 11.91 -13.28 4.81
N PHE A 145 11.52 -12.00 4.92
CA PHE A 145 11.53 -11.05 3.81
C PHE A 145 12.95 -10.67 3.42
N ILE A 146 13.81 -10.32 4.39
CA ILE A 146 15.21 -9.93 4.14
C ILE A 146 15.99 -11.09 3.51
N ASN A 147 15.84 -12.29 4.09
CA ASN A 147 16.49 -13.51 3.60
C ASN A 147 15.85 -14.09 2.34
N LYS A 148 14.73 -13.50 1.86
CA LYS A 148 13.99 -13.90 0.67
C LYS A 148 13.63 -15.40 0.65
N THR A 149 13.24 -15.95 1.81
CA THR A 149 12.96 -17.38 1.99
C THR A 149 11.68 -17.85 1.30
N SER A 150 10.79 -16.92 0.92
CA SER A 150 9.49 -17.21 0.33
C SER A 150 9.58 -17.43 -1.18
N GLU A 151 9.47 -18.68 -1.62
CA GLU A 151 9.56 -19.06 -3.04
C GLU A 151 8.50 -18.36 -3.90
N GLY A 152 8.96 -17.67 -4.95
CA GLY A 152 8.11 -17.00 -5.92
C GLY A 152 7.29 -15.82 -5.38
N TYR A 153 7.59 -15.32 -4.17
CA TYR A 153 7.00 -14.10 -3.61
C TYR A 153 7.78 -12.86 -4.03
N HIS A 154 9.11 -12.87 -3.92
CA HIS A 154 9.97 -11.76 -4.33
C HIS A 154 10.18 -11.75 -5.85
N LEU A 155 10.14 -10.58 -6.46
CA LEU A 155 10.54 -10.35 -7.86
C LEU A 155 11.94 -9.72 -7.96
N GLY A 156 12.34 -9.00 -6.91
CA GLY A 156 13.68 -8.44 -6.75
C GLY A 156 13.88 -7.92 -5.33
N THR A 157 14.91 -7.10 -5.15
CA THR A 157 15.21 -6.39 -3.90
C THR A 157 14.57 -5.00 -3.94
N SER A 158 13.91 -4.61 -2.86
CA SER A 158 13.37 -3.25 -2.71
C SER A 158 14.40 -2.33 -2.08
N CYS A 159 14.56 -1.12 -2.62
CA CYS A 159 15.39 -0.08 -2.02
C CYS A 159 14.92 0.34 -0.61
N LEU A 160 13.66 0.05 -0.25
CA LEU A 160 13.11 0.26 1.09
C LEU A 160 13.79 -0.63 2.15
N GLU A 161 14.40 -1.75 1.76
CA GLU A 161 15.21 -2.60 2.66
C GLU A 161 16.40 -1.82 3.25
N ASN A 162 16.81 -0.72 2.60
CA ASN A 162 17.95 0.06 3.04
C ASN A 162 17.61 1.12 4.10
N ILE A 163 16.33 1.36 4.42
CA ILE A 163 15.96 2.32 5.47
C ILE A 163 16.19 1.66 6.84
N PRO A 164 17.05 2.21 7.71
CA PRO A 164 17.29 1.64 9.02
C PRO A 164 16.00 1.56 9.83
N GLN A 165 15.86 0.50 10.63
CA GLN A 165 14.72 0.31 11.55
C GLN A 165 13.35 0.25 10.86
N PHE A 166 13.29 0.05 9.53
CA PHE A 166 12.05 -0.07 8.79
C PHE A 166 11.79 -1.50 8.30
N ALA A 167 10.99 -2.24 9.06
CA ALA A 167 10.71 -3.65 8.80
C ALA A 167 9.53 -3.80 7.80
N LEU A 168 9.78 -4.35 6.61
CA LEU A 168 8.85 -4.30 5.47
C LEU A 168 7.61 -5.19 5.60
N VAL A 169 7.64 -6.19 6.48
CA VAL A 169 6.46 -7.00 6.77
C VAL A 169 5.65 -6.36 7.88
N SER A 170 6.29 -5.88 8.94
CA SER A 170 5.61 -5.30 10.10
C SER A 170 5.07 -3.88 9.82
N HIS A 171 5.83 -3.02 9.15
CA HIS A 171 5.49 -1.61 8.94
C HIS A 171 4.73 -1.32 7.64
N VAL A 172 4.44 -2.34 6.83
CA VAL A 172 3.59 -2.20 5.63
C VAL A 172 2.26 -2.92 5.84
N PRO A 173 1.24 -2.27 6.42
CA PRO A 173 -0.04 -2.92 6.73
C PRO A 173 -0.87 -3.20 5.48
N LEU A 174 -1.93 -3.99 5.63
CA LEU A 174 -2.97 -4.13 4.61
C LEU A 174 -3.84 -2.86 4.59
N ASP A 175 -4.16 -2.37 3.40
CA ASP A 175 -4.94 -1.14 3.26
C ASP A 175 -6.43 -1.42 3.47
N TYR A 176 -6.97 -0.93 4.58
CA TYR A 176 -8.37 -1.14 4.98
C TYR A 176 -9.37 -0.62 3.94
N GLN A 177 -9.12 0.57 3.40
CA GLN A 177 -10.03 1.24 2.46
C GLN A 177 -10.19 0.43 1.17
N HIS A 178 -9.09 -0.03 0.58
CA HIS A 178 -9.10 -0.76 -0.68
C HIS A 178 -9.50 -2.21 -0.49
N LEU A 179 -9.04 -2.86 0.58
CA LEU A 179 -9.30 -4.27 0.82
C LEU A 179 -10.73 -4.50 1.31
N LEU A 180 -11.16 -3.81 2.37
CA LEU A 180 -12.44 -4.06 3.01
C LEU A 180 -13.53 -3.15 2.47
N CYS A 181 -13.38 -1.82 2.53
CA CYS A 181 -14.46 -0.91 2.12
C CYS A 181 -14.77 -1.02 0.62
N LEU A 182 -13.78 -0.78 -0.23
CA LEU A 182 -13.95 -0.80 -1.69
C LEU A 182 -13.95 -2.22 -2.26
N GLY A 183 -13.25 -3.16 -1.62
CA GLY A 183 -13.15 -4.55 -2.08
C GLY A 183 -14.34 -5.41 -1.68
N VAL A 184 -14.59 -5.53 -0.37
CA VAL A 184 -15.61 -6.44 0.17
C VAL A 184 -16.96 -5.76 0.31
N ILE A 185 -17.03 -4.64 1.05
CA ILE A 185 -18.29 -3.99 1.41
C ILE A 185 -19.03 -3.50 0.16
N LYS A 186 -18.32 -2.84 -0.77
CA LYS A 186 -18.91 -2.43 -2.06
C LYS A 186 -19.52 -3.61 -2.83
N LYS A 187 -18.86 -4.77 -2.82
CA LYS A 187 -19.36 -5.98 -3.51
C LYS A 187 -20.61 -6.53 -2.82
N LEU A 188 -20.63 -6.57 -1.49
CA LEU A 188 -21.79 -7.02 -0.71
C LEU A 188 -22.99 -6.10 -0.91
N ILE A 189 -22.81 -4.78 -0.87
CA ILE A 189 -23.88 -3.80 -1.11
C ILE A 189 -24.47 -3.99 -2.52
N ASN A 190 -23.63 -4.15 -3.54
CA ASN A 190 -24.10 -4.40 -4.90
C ASN A 190 -24.87 -5.73 -5.00
N LEU A 191 -24.41 -6.78 -4.32
CA LEU A 191 -25.08 -8.08 -4.28
C LEU A 191 -26.46 -7.98 -3.62
N TRP A 192 -26.56 -7.26 -2.50
CA TRP A 192 -27.79 -7.14 -1.73
C TRP A 192 -28.83 -6.19 -2.31
N LEU A 193 -28.41 -5.16 -3.05
CA LEU A 193 -29.32 -4.13 -3.57
C LEU A 193 -29.59 -4.25 -5.07
N CYS A 194 -28.61 -4.70 -5.85
CA CYS A 194 -28.61 -4.57 -7.31
C CYS A 194 -28.59 -5.90 -8.07
N ASP A 195 -28.20 -7.01 -7.44
CA ASP A 195 -28.00 -8.31 -8.12
C ASP A 195 -29.34 -9.08 -8.29
N ALA A 196 -29.31 -10.38 -8.59
CA ALA A 196 -30.53 -11.17 -8.77
C ALA A 196 -31.43 -11.14 -7.51
N LEU A 197 -32.75 -11.10 -7.70
CA LEU A 197 -33.73 -11.01 -6.60
C LEU A 197 -33.52 -12.08 -5.51
N LYS A 198 -33.05 -13.27 -5.88
CA LYS A 198 -32.75 -14.38 -4.96
C LYS A 198 -31.67 -14.09 -3.91
N VAL A 199 -30.79 -13.13 -4.17
CA VAL A 199 -29.69 -12.74 -3.25
C VAL A 199 -29.88 -11.33 -2.67
N ARG A 200 -30.93 -10.61 -3.09
CA ARG A 200 -31.21 -9.27 -2.56
C ARG A 200 -31.81 -9.35 -1.16
N LEU A 201 -31.49 -8.36 -0.33
CA LEU A 201 -32.13 -8.25 0.98
C LEU A 201 -33.62 -7.94 0.81
N PRO A 202 -34.52 -8.64 1.52
CA PRO A 202 -35.95 -8.35 1.43
C PRO A 202 -36.24 -6.96 1.99
N PHE A 203 -37.00 -6.17 1.26
CA PHE A 203 -37.46 -4.86 1.75
C PHE A 203 -38.50 -5.10 2.86
N ARG A 204 -38.09 -4.89 4.11
CA ARG A 204 -39.00 -4.90 5.26
C ARG A 204 -39.28 -3.46 5.67
N LYS A 205 -40.53 -3.01 5.56
CA LYS A 205 -40.93 -1.72 6.15
C LYS A 205 -40.73 -1.81 7.66
N SER A 206 -39.92 -0.91 8.23
CA SER A 206 -39.95 -0.64 9.66
C SER A 206 -41.37 -0.18 10.01
N LYS A 207 -41.97 -0.79 11.04
CA LYS A 207 -43.12 -0.18 11.71
C LYS A 207 -42.68 1.06 12.47
#